data_AF-A0A1C7MT34-F1
#
_entry.id   AF-A0A1C7MT34-F1
#
_cell.length_a   1.000
_cell.length_b   1.000
_cell.length_c   1.000
_cell.angle_alpha   90.00
_cell.angle_beta   90.00
_cell.angle_gamma   90.00
#
_symmetry.space_group_name_H-M   'P 1'
#
loop_
_entity.id
_entity.type
_entity.pdbx_description
1 polymer ?
#
loop_
_entity_poly.entity_id
_entity_poly.type
_entity_poly.pdbx_seq_one_letter_code
_entity_poly.pdbx_strand_id
1 'polypeptide(L)'
;MTASDEVLSSSEIDEQPYYPYPNQSSFTLHNWFWNDGVVKSQSSFRKLTKIISHPEFKPEDIARTNWQRIDARLADVEQDANISQRHEGRQYSDKWTETPITISVPFHAKMHRPGPQDFGAGILHHRKLVSVIREKVSNPESHPHFHYEPYELHWQPEGALEDVRVFGEMYTSQAFVNAHRDLQLAPGEPGCDLPRVVVALMFASDATHLTDFGSAKLWPLYLSFGNESKYRRGNPSCNHFEHVAYFESVRNPENPAVHN
;
A
#
# COMPACT_ATOMS: atom_id res chain seq x y z
N MET A 1 18.30 50.78 -0.53
CA MET A 1 19.50 49.92 -0.43
C MET A 1 19.01 48.50 -0.61
N THR A 2 19.32 47.95 -1.78
CA THR A 2 18.88 46.66 -2.29
C THR A 2 19.57 45.53 -1.53
N ALA A 3 18.80 44.65 -0.89
CA ALA A 3 19.31 43.38 -0.38
C ALA A 3 19.34 42.41 -1.57
N SER A 4 20.54 41.95 -1.90
CA SER A 4 20.83 41.10 -3.04
C SER A 4 20.14 39.74 -2.92
N ASP A 5 19.35 39.39 -3.94
CA ASP A 5 18.93 38.01 -4.22
C ASP A 5 20.16 37.24 -4.72
N GLU A 6 20.86 36.54 -3.83
CA GLU A 6 21.79 35.49 -4.24
C GLU A 6 21.00 34.23 -4.57
N VAL A 7 20.81 34.02 -5.87
CA VAL A 7 20.39 32.74 -6.43
C VAL A 7 21.56 31.77 -6.26
N LEU A 8 21.44 30.83 -5.33
CA LEU A 8 22.46 29.80 -5.08
C LEU A 8 22.63 28.93 -6.34
N SER A 9 23.91 28.74 -6.72
CA SER A 9 24.37 27.96 -7.87
C SER A 9 23.99 26.48 -7.71
N SER A 10 23.68 25.81 -8.83
CA SER A 10 23.33 24.39 -8.91
C SER A 10 24.44 23.41 -8.50
N SER A 11 25.56 23.90 -7.96
CA SER A 11 26.71 23.13 -7.48
C SER A 11 26.78 22.97 -5.95
N GLU A 12 25.86 23.58 -5.17
CA GLU A 12 25.86 23.53 -3.69
C GLU A 12 24.76 22.62 -3.09
N ILE A 13 23.96 21.97 -3.94
CA ILE A 13 22.87 21.07 -3.49
C ILE A 13 23.43 19.76 -2.89
N ASP A 14 24.71 19.46 -3.10
CA ASP A 14 25.32 18.17 -2.70
C ASP A 14 25.93 18.13 -1.28
N GLU A 15 25.78 19.18 -0.44
CA GLU A 15 26.41 19.21 0.91
C GLU A 15 25.48 19.58 2.08
N GLN A 16 24.16 19.64 1.90
CA GLN A 16 23.24 19.83 3.05
C GLN A 16 22.54 18.53 3.44
N PRO A 17 23.05 17.77 4.45
CA PRO A 17 22.49 16.46 4.83
C PRO A 17 21.06 16.53 5.38
N TYR A 18 20.56 17.73 5.66
CA TYR A 18 19.22 17.95 6.20
C TYR A 18 18.31 18.67 5.21
N TYR A 19 18.70 18.89 3.95
CA TYR A 19 17.82 19.52 2.95
C TYR A 19 16.46 18.81 2.89
N PRO A 20 15.31 19.51 2.86
CA PRO A 20 15.12 20.96 2.70
C PRO A 20 15.20 21.78 4.00
N TYR A 21 15.54 21.16 5.12
CA TYR A 21 15.69 21.82 6.41
C TYR A 21 17.03 22.55 6.51
N PRO A 22 17.06 23.75 7.12
CA PRO A 22 18.28 24.54 7.25
C PRO A 22 19.27 24.01 8.30
N ASN A 23 18.83 23.09 9.18
CA ASN A 23 19.65 22.54 10.26
C ASN A 23 19.01 21.27 10.88
N GLN A 24 19.82 20.56 11.64
CA GLN A 24 19.45 19.33 12.36
C GLN A 24 18.35 19.56 13.40
N SER A 25 18.37 20.67 14.13
CA SER A 25 17.35 21.00 15.14
C SER A 25 15.95 21.04 14.51
N SER A 26 15.84 21.68 13.34
CA SER A 26 14.59 21.82 12.61
C SER A 26 14.11 20.48 12.03
N PHE A 27 15.02 19.72 11.42
CA PHE A 27 14.72 18.39 10.90
C PHE A 27 14.22 17.45 11.98
N THR A 28 14.96 17.31 13.10
CA THR A 28 14.63 16.34 14.16
C THR A 28 13.30 16.66 14.85
N LEU A 29 13.01 17.93 15.10
CA LEU A 29 11.75 18.37 15.71
C LEU A 29 10.56 18.14 14.76
N HIS A 30 10.71 18.49 13.49
CA HIS A 30 9.65 18.34 12.50
C HIS A 30 9.38 16.87 12.14
N ASN A 31 10.45 16.06 12.05
CA ASN A 31 10.36 14.62 11.88
C ASN A 31 9.57 13.97 13.03
N TRP A 32 9.81 14.40 14.28
CA TRP A 32 9.00 13.96 15.41
C TRP A 32 7.53 14.40 15.27
N PHE A 33 7.27 15.65 14.90
CA PHE A 33 5.92 16.19 14.76
C PHE A 33 5.08 15.40 13.75
N TRP A 34 5.65 15.05 12.59
CA TRP A 34 4.93 14.34 11.54
C TRP A 34 4.83 12.82 11.76
N ASN A 35 5.87 12.19 12.30
CA ASN A 35 5.97 10.71 12.30
C ASN A 35 5.56 10.03 13.61
N ASP A 36 5.43 10.75 14.72
CA ASP A 36 5.25 10.12 16.04
C ASP A 36 3.78 9.90 16.46
N GLY A 37 2.85 10.21 15.54
CA GLY A 37 1.42 9.86 15.64
C GLY A 37 0.50 11.06 15.90
N VAL A 38 -0.78 10.89 15.56
CA VAL A 38 -1.82 11.94 15.67
C VAL A 38 -2.29 12.12 17.13
N VAL A 39 -2.07 11.11 17.98
CA VAL A 39 -2.50 11.09 19.38
C VAL A 39 -1.30 11.31 20.30
N LYS A 40 -1.45 12.23 21.27
CA LYS A 40 -0.42 12.49 22.29
C LYS A 40 -0.23 11.25 23.18
N SER A 41 1.01 10.80 23.34
CA SER A 41 1.36 9.66 24.18
C SER A 41 2.55 9.97 25.10
N GLN A 42 2.68 9.24 26.22
CA GLN A 42 3.82 9.39 27.11
C GLN A 42 5.14 9.02 26.43
N SER A 43 5.13 8.01 25.56
CA SER A 43 6.29 7.63 24.76
C SER A 43 6.68 8.75 23.79
N SER A 44 5.70 9.39 23.15
CA SER A 44 5.94 10.54 22.27
C SER A 44 6.53 11.74 23.00
N PHE A 45 5.99 12.05 24.18
CA PHE A 45 6.52 13.10 25.03
C PHE A 45 7.98 12.84 25.42
N ARG A 46 8.34 11.60 25.79
CA ARG A 46 9.74 11.23 26.10
C ARG A 46 10.67 11.45 24.90
N LYS A 47 10.23 11.14 23.68
CA LYS A 47 11.00 11.40 22.46
C LYS A 47 11.22 12.90 22.25
N LEU A 48 10.18 13.72 22.40
CA LEU A 48 10.31 15.18 22.35
C LEU A 48 11.31 15.71 23.39
N THR A 49 11.21 15.26 24.64
CA THR A 49 12.14 15.69 25.69
C THR A 49 13.58 15.35 25.35
N LYS A 50 13.83 14.20 24.72
CA LYS A 50 15.16 13.80 24.28
C LYS A 50 15.70 14.70 23.16
N ILE A 51 14.83 15.14 22.24
CA ILE A 51 15.20 16.04 21.14
C ILE A 51 15.60 17.42 21.69
N ILE A 52 14.73 18.04 22.51
CA ILE A 52 14.97 19.41 23.01
C ILE A 52 16.10 19.49 24.04
N SER A 53 16.45 18.38 24.68
CA SER A 53 17.57 18.28 25.63
C SER A 53 18.88 17.82 24.97
N HIS A 54 18.92 17.65 23.65
CA HIS A 54 20.13 17.26 22.95
C HIS A 54 21.17 18.40 22.95
N PRO A 55 22.48 18.14 23.19
CA PRO A 55 23.51 19.19 23.24
C PRO A 55 23.63 20.04 21.96
N GLU A 56 23.31 19.45 20.81
CA GLU A 56 23.35 20.11 19.50
C GLU A 56 22.04 20.77 19.11
N PHE A 57 20.98 20.62 19.92
CA PHE A 57 19.70 21.26 19.66
C PHE A 57 19.77 22.74 20.05
N LYS A 58 19.50 23.61 19.08
CA LYS A 58 19.53 25.06 19.26
C LYS A 58 18.11 25.62 19.15
N PRO A 59 17.51 26.13 20.24
CA PRO A 59 16.18 26.72 20.20
C PRO A 59 16.07 27.91 19.22
N GLU A 60 17.17 28.64 19.01
CA GLU A 60 17.21 29.78 18.10
C GLU A 60 17.01 29.37 16.64
N ASP A 61 17.44 28.16 16.28
CA ASP A 61 17.26 27.60 14.95
C ASP A 61 15.76 27.40 14.67
N ILE A 62 15.02 26.86 15.64
CA ILE A 62 13.57 26.62 15.53
C ILE A 62 12.80 27.92 15.37
N ALA A 63 13.18 28.96 16.13
CA ALA A 63 12.52 30.26 16.08
C ALA A 63 12.72 30.99 14.75
N ARG A 64 13.85 30.75 14.07
CA ARG A 64 14.20 31.38 12.79
C ARG A 64 13.73 30.58 11.57
N THR A 65 13.38 29.31 11.77
CA THR A 65 12.94 28.43 10.70
C THR A 65 11.58 28.84 10.15
N ASN A 66 11.51 29.02 8.83
CA ASN A 66 10.25 29.24 8.12
C ASN A 66 9.56 27.90 7.84
N TRP A 67 8.74 27.46 8.80
CA TRP A 67 8.00 26.20 8.74
C TRP A 67 7.10 26.10 7.52
N GLN A 68 6.37 27.17 7.18
CA GLN A 68 5.47 27.19 6.02
C GLN A 68 6.21 26.94 4.70
N ARG A 69 7.41 27.52 4.53
CA ARG A 69 8.24 27.28 3.35
C ARG A 69 8.77 25.85 3.30
N ILE A 70 9.11 25.28 4.45
CA ILE A 70 9.56 23.90 4.56
C ILE A 70 8.40 22.94 4.25
N ASP A 71 7.23 23.16 4.84
CA ASP A 71 6.02 22.39 4.58
C ASP A 71 5.63 22.43 3.11
N ALA A 72 5.64 23.63 2.50
CA ALA A 72 5.36 23.80 1.08
C ALA A 72 6.38 23.05 0.21
N ARG A 73 7.67 23.09 0.58
CA ARG A 73 8.72 22.36 -0.14
C ARG A 73 8.66 20.85 0.07
N LEU A 74 8.33 20.38 1.26
CA LEU A 74 8.16 18.95 1.53
C LEU A 74 6.95 18.42 0.77
N ALA A 75 5.86 19.19 0.71
CA ALA A 75 4.69 18.87 -0.10
C ALA A 75 5.00 18.86 -1.62
N ASP A 76 5.98 19.65 -2.07
CA ASP A 76 6.44 19.68 -3.48
C ASP A 76 7.44 18.54 -3.77
N VAL A 77 8.39 18.27 -2.87
CA VAL A 77 9.36 17.17 -2.98
C VAL A 77 8.68 15.80 -2.86
N GLU A 78 7.57 15.70 -2.12
CA GLU A 78 6.68 14.52 -2.14
C GLU A 78 6.06 14.24 -3.52
N GLN A 79 6.09 15.18 -4.49
CA GLN A 79 5.70 14.89 -5.88
C GLN A 79 6.79 14.16 -6.67
N ASP A 80 8.08 14.40 -6.38
CA ASP A 80 9.21 13.81 -7.13
C ASP A 80 9.88 12.63 -6.42
N ALA A 81 9.69 12.49 -5.11
CA ALA A 81 10.16 11.35 -4.33
C ALA A 81 9.17 11.02 -3.23
N ASN A 82 8.50 9.86 -3.27
CA ASN A 82 8.10 9.02 -2.11
C ASN A 82 7.12 7.90 -2.55
N ILE A 83 7.29 6.62 -2.18
CA ILE A 83 7.42 6.06 -0.82
C ILE A 83 6.30 6.55 0.11
N SER A 84 5.11 6.04 -0.18
CA SER A 84 4.15 5.53 0.80
C SER A 84 3.60 6.47 1.89
N GLN A 85 2.35 6.85 1.65
CA GLN A 85 1.24 7.00 2.62
C GLN A 85 1.21 8.24 3.50
N ARG A 86 0.38 9.23 3.11
CA ARG A 86 -0.92 9.47 3.76
C ARG A 86 -1.81 10.42 2.94
N HIS A 87 -2.86 9.81 2.41
CA HIS A 87 -4.23 10.32 2.26
C HIS A 87 -4.47 11.66 1.53
N GLU A 88 -5.26 11.50 0.47
CA GLU A 88 -6.13 12.50 -0.16
C GLU A 88 -5.50 13.36 -1.25
N GLY A 89 -5.37 12.71 -2.41
CA GLY A 89 -5.72 13.36 -3.68
C GLY A 89 -4.62 14.18 -4.33
N ARG A 90 -3.73 13.52 -5.07
CA ARG A 90 -3.39 13.89 -6.46
C ARG A 90 -2.47 12.84 -7.12
N GLN A 91 -2.83 12.52 -8.37
CA GLN A 91 -2.11 11.76 -9.41
C GLN A 91 -1.78 10.27 -9.15
N TYR A 92 -2.82 9.46 -9.31
CA TYR A 92 -2.79 8.00 -9.39
C TYR A 92 -2.26 7.42 -10.73
N SER A 93 -1.81 8.22 -11.68
CA SER A 93 -1.74 7.83 -13.10
C SER A 93 -0.78 6.68 -13.41
N ASP A 94 0.30 6.51 -12.63
CA ASP A 94 1.36 5.56 -13.01
C ASP A 94 1.16 4.17 -12.40
N LYS A 95 0.35 4.05 -11.33
CA LYS A 95 0.07 2.76 -10.66
C LYS A 95 -1.31 2.19 -10.95
N TRP A 96 -2.26 3.02 -11.37
CA TRP A 96 -3.63 2.62 -11.68
C TRP A 96 -3.87 2.61 -13.18
N THR A 97 -4.55 1.57 -13.64
CA THR A 97 -4.93 1.35 -15.02
C THR A 97 -6.45 1.39 -15.10
N GLU A 98 -6.93 2.06 -16.13
CA GLU A 98 -8.35 2.07 -16.48
C GLU A 98 -8.59 1.06 -17.60
N THR A 99 -9.62 0.24 -17.45
CA THR A 99 -9.98 -0.74 -18.47
C THR A 99 -11.50 -0.72 -18.66
N PRO A 100 -11.99 -0.36 -19.86
CA PRO A 100 -13.40 -0.48 -20.17
C PRO A 100 -13.84 -1.95 -20.05
N ILE A 101 -14.89 -2.21 -19.28
CA ILE A 101 -15.45 -3.55 -19.12
C ILE A 101 -16.67 -3.70 -20.01
N THR A 102 -16.72 -4.81 -20.74
CA THR A 102 -17.88 -5.22 -21.53
C THR A 102 -18.44 -6.53 -20.96
N ILE A 103 -19.76 -6.59 -20.81
CA ILE A 103 -20.48 -7.79 -20.39
C ILE A 103 -21.27 -8.30 -21.58
N SER A 104 -21.05 -9.57 -21.92
CA SER A 104 -21.84 -10.25 -22.96
C SER A 104 -23.11 -10.82 -22.34
N VAL A 105 -24.25 -10.28 -22.75
CA VAL A 105 -25.57 -10.69 -22.26
C VAL A 105 -26.25 -11.55 -23.33
N PRO A 106 -26.65 -12.80 -23.02
CA PRO A 106 -27.31 -13.66 -23.98
C PRO A 106 -28.78 -13.25 -24.18
N PHE A 107 -29.17 -12.94 -25.42
CA PHE A 107 -30.56 -12.67 -25.78
C PHE A 107 -31.25 -13.88 -26.41
N HIS A 108 -32.48 -14.13 -25.96
CA HIS A 108 -33.30 -15.25 -26.43
C HIS A 108 -33.61 -15.15 -27.94
N ALA A 109 -33.73 -16.30 -28.61
CA ALA A 109 -33.90 -16.43 -30.06
C ALA A 109 -35.13 -15.70 -30.66
N LYS A 110 -36.11 -15.37 -29.81
CA LYS A 110 -37.35 -14.65 -30.20
C LYS A 110 -37.26 -13.12 -30.04
N MET A 111 -36.15 -12.60 -29.51
CA MET A 111 -35.91 -11.16 -29.43
C MET A 111 -35.54 -10.61 -30.81
N HIS A 112 -35.77 -9.31 -31.02
CA HIS A 112 -35.42 -8.62 -32.27
C HIS A 112 -33.92 -8.76 -32.64
N ARG A 113 -33.05 -8.88 -31.63
CA ARG A 113 -31.62 -9.18 -31.79
C ARG A 113 -31.27 -10.42 -30.95
N PRO A 114 -31.38 -11.63 -31.51
CA PRO A 114 -31.06 -12.85 -30.80
C PRO A 114 -29.54 -13.08 -30.74
N GLY A 115 -29.09 -13.79 -29.71
CA GLY A 115 -27.67 -14.10 -29.49
C GLY A 115 -26.97 -13.20 -28.47
N PRO A 116 -25.69 -13.47 -28.15
CA PRO A 116 -24.91 -12.65 -27.23
C PRO A 116 -24.75 -11.22 -27.74
N GLN A 117 -25.02 -10.24 -26.88
CA GLN A 117 -24.82 -8.82 -27.15
C GLN A 117 -23.93 -8.22 -26.07
N ASP A 118 -22.95 -7.42 -26.47
CA ASP A 118 -22.00 -6.82 -25.55
C ASP A 118 -22.48 -5.44 -25.08
N PHE A 119 -22.47 -5.23 -23.76
CA PHE A 119 -22.83 -3.96 -23.12
C PHE A 119 -21.63 -3.40 -22.38
N GLY A 120 -21.37 -2.11 -22.52
CA GLY A 120 -20.40 -1.40 -21.70
C GLY A 120 -20.89 -1.37 -20.25
N ALA A 121 -20.15 -1.99 -19.34
CA ALA A 121 -20.48 -2.09 -17.92
C ALA A 121 -19.78 -1.03 -17.05
N GLY A 122 -18.92 -0.21 -17.66
CA GLY A 122 -18.19 0.88 -16.99
C GLY A 122 -16.69 0.80 -17.21
N ILE A 123 -15.94 1.54 -16.39
CA ILE A 123 -14.48 1.54 -16.38
C ILE A 123 -14.02 0.88 -15.08
N LEU A 124 -13.18 -0.15 -15.20
CA LEU A 124 -12.50 -0.74 -14.06
C LEU A 124 -11.22 0.04 -13.79
N HIS A 125 -11.12 0.63 -12.61
CA HIS A 125 -9.86 1.18 -12.09
C HIS A 125 -9.15 0.06 -11.32
N HIS A 126 -7.96 -0.36 -11.76
CA HIS A 126 -7.23 -1.46 -11.14
C HIS A 126 -5.71 -1.28 -11.19
N ARG A 127 -4.99 -2.05 -10.38
CA ARG A 127 -3.52 -2.10 -10.38
C ARG A 127 -3.05 -3.43 -10.99
N LYS A 128 -1.93 -3.38 -11.72
CA LYS A 128 -1.27 -4.60 -12.21
C LYS A 128 -0.79 -5.45 -11.03
N LEU A 129 -1.28 -6.68 -10.89
CA LEU A 129 -0.92 -7.58 -9.79
C LEU A 129 0.61 -7.76 -9.66
N VAL A 130 1.32 -7.91 -10.78
CA VAL A 130 2.80 -8.02 -10.78
C VAL A 130 3.48 -6.81 -10.13
N SER A 131 2.93 -5.62 -10.32
CA SER A 131 3.43 -4.39 -9.68
C SER A 131 3.24 -4.44 -8.17
N VAL A 132 2.06 -4.86 -7.72
CA VAL A 132 1.73 -4.99 -6.29
C VAL A 132 2.59 -6.07 -5.63
N ILE A 133 2.80 -7.20 -6.30
CA ILE A 133 3.68 -8.28 -5.82
C ILE A 133 5.11 -7.77 -5.69
N ARG A 134 5.64 -7.07 -6.70
CA ARG A 134 7.00 -6.52 -6.67
C ARG A 134 7.18 -5.54 -5.52
N GLU A 135 6.24 -4.60 -5.35
CA GLU A 135 6.27 -3.64 -4.24
C GLU A 135 6.29 -4.35 -2.88
N LYS A 136 5.48 -5.41 -2.72
CA LYS A 136 5.44 -6.20 -1.49
C LYS A 136 6.76 -6.90 -1.19
N VAL A 137 7.31 -7.62 -2.15
CA VAL A 137 8.54 -8.43 -1.93
C VAL A 137 9.79 -7.57 -1.86
N SER A 138 9.82 -6.41 -2.52
CA SER A 138 10.95 -5.48 -2.47
C SER A 138 10.94 -4.59 -1.23
N ASN A 139 9.86 -4.59 -0.43
CA ASN A 139 9.77 -3.76 0.78
C ASN A 139 10.60 -4.36 1.93
N PRO A 140 11.65 -3.66 2.41
CA PRO A 140 12.52 -4.16 3.48
C PRO A 140 11.81 -4.45 4.81
N GLU A 141 10.70 -3.76 5.09
CA GLU A 141 9.91 -3.95 6.32
C GLU A 141 8.96 -5.16 6.22
N SER A 142 8.48 -5.48 5.02
CA SER A 142 7.58 -6.62 4.80
C SER A 142 8.33 -7.92 4.53
N HIS A 143 9.46 -7.84 3.82
CA HIS A 143 10.23 -9.00 3.38
C HIS A 143 10.59 -9.99 4.50
N PRO A 144 11.02 -9.56 5.71
CA PRO A 144 11.37 -10.49 6.80
C PRO A 144 10.21 -11.34 7.33
N HIS A 145 8.97 -10.96 7.02
CA HIS A 145 7.76 -11.62 7.49
C HIS A 145 7.05 -12.43 6.39
N PHE A 146 7.64 -12.46 5.20
CA PHE A 146 7.09 -13.16 4.05
C PHE A 146 7.64 -14.58 3.98
N HIS A 147 6.78 -15.58 4.10
CA HIS A 147 7.16 -17.00 4.03
C HIS A 147 7.24 -17.47 2.57
N TYR A 148 8.46 -17.66 2.07
CA TYR A 148 8.72 -18.18 0.72
C TYR A 148 8.67 -19.71 0.65
N GLU A 149 9.21 -20.36 1.69
CA GLU A 149 9.27 -21.82 1.81
C GLU A 149 8.10 -22.34 2.65
N PRO A 150 7.36 -23.34 2.17
CA PRO A 150 6.31 -23.96 2.94
C PRO A 150 6.86 -25.00 3.92
N TYR A 151 6.06 -25.29 4.93
CA TYR A 151 6.36 -26.35 5.89
C TYR A 151 5.07 -26.90 6.48
N GLU A 152 5.09 -28.16 6.92
CA GLU A 152 3.99 -28.70 7.72
C GLU A 152 4.23 -28.41 9.19
N LEU A 153 3.21 -27.89 9.87
CA LEU A 153 3.25 -27.70 11.30
C LEU A 153 2.56 -28.88 11.97
N HIS A 154 3.26 -29.55 12.87
CA HIS A 154 2.74 -30.67 13.65
C HIS A 154 2.89 -30.36 15.14
N TRP A 155 1.88 -30.74 15.92
CA TRP A 155 1.87 -30.63 17.38
C TRP A 155 1.87 -32.02 17.99
N GLN A 156 2.82 -32.28 18.86
CA GLN A 156 2.90 -33.52 19.62
C GLN A 156 2.59 -33.24 21.10
N PRO A 157 1.41 -33.67 21.60
CA PRO A 157 1.09 -33.60 23.02
C PRO A 157 2.04 -34.49 23.84
N GLU A 158 2.32 -34.08 25.07
CA GLU A 158 3.09 -34.91 26.00
C GLU A 158 2.35 -36.24 26.27
N GLY A 159 3.05 -37.36 26.06
CA GLY A 159 2.49 -38.71 26.20
C GLY A 159 1.72 -39.24 24.97
N ALA A 160 1.59 -38.46 23.89
CA ALA A 160 1.01 -38.95 22.64
C ALA A 160 2.04 -39.75 21.81
N LEU A 161 1.58 -40.85 21.21
CA LEU A 161 2.38 -41.71 20.33
C LEU A 161 2.53 -41.14 18.91
N GLU A 162 1.58 -40.32 18.46
CA GLU A 162 1.54 -39.72 17.14
C GLU A 162 1.37 -38.20 17.27
N ASP A 163 1.93 -37.46 16.33
CA ASP A 163 1.75 -36.03 16.19
C ASP A 163 0.47 -35.70 15.41
N VAL A 164 -0.04 -34.49 15.63
CA VAL A 164 -1.26 -33.99 14.97
C VAL A 164 -0.90 -32.79 14.11
N ARG A 165 -1.26 -32.85 12.84
CA ARG A 165 -1.07 -31.72 11.92
C ARG A 165 -1.91 -30.51 12.34
N VAL A 166 -1.25 -29.37 12.47
CA VAL A 166 -1.85 -28.08 12.79
C VAL A 166 -2.16 -27.32 11.50
N PHE A 167 -3.43 -26.97 11.32
CA PHE A 167 -3.89 -26.14 10.22
C PHE A 167 -4.11 -24.71 10.71
N GLY A 168 -3.52 -23.72 10.04
CA GLY A 168 -3.66 -22.35 10.52
C GLY A 168 -3.17 -21.24 9.59
N GLU A 169 -2.22 -21.51 8.70
CA GLU A 169 -1.65 -20.52 7.79
C GLU A 169 -1.68 -21.05 6.36
N MET A 170 -1.71 -20.15 5.37
CA MET A 170 -1.76 -20.56 3.96
C MET A 170 -0.45 -21.26 3.56
N TYR A 171 0.70 -20.74 3.98
CA TYR A 171 2.02 -21.32 3.68
C TYR A 171 2.30 -22.64 4.42
N THR A 172 1.44 -23.06 5.36
CA THR A 172 1.51 -24.40 5.98
C THR A 172 0.46 -25.38 5.44
N SER A 173 -0.42 -24.89 4.56
CA SER A 173 -1.48 -25.71 3.96
C SER A 173 -0.93 -26.72 2.96
N GLN A 174 -1.60 -27.86 2.84
CA GLN A 174 -1.24 -28.86 1.83
C GLN A 174 -1.30 -28.29 0.41
N ALA A 175 -2.25 -27.39 0.14
CA ALA A 175 -2.39 -26.74 -1.16
C ALA A 175 -1.14 -25.92 -1.53
N PHE A 176 -0.60 -25.15 -0.58
CA PHE A 176 0.63 -24.38 -0.81
C PHE A 176 1.85 -25.29 -0.93
N VAL A 177 1.98 -26.31 -0.08
CA VAL A 177 3.05 -27.32 -0.17
C VAL A 177 3.07 -28.00 -1.54
N ASN A 178 1.90 -28.40 -2.04
CA ASN A 178 1.78 -29.02 -3.35
C ASN A 178 2.11 -28.03 -4.47
N ALA A 179 1.57 -26.81 -4.43
CA ALA A 179 1.87 -25.79 -5.44
C ALA A 179 3.36 -25.45 -5.50
N HIS A 180 4.04 -25.37 -4.35
CA HIS A 180 5.47 -25.16 -4.29
C HIS A 180 6.23 -26.36 -4.86
N ARG A 181 5.84 -27.60 -4.51
CA ARG A 181 6.45 -28.81 -5.08
C ARG A 181 6.31 -28.85 -6.61
N ASP A 182 5.12 -28.59 -7.13
CA ASP A 182 4.84 -28.60 -8.56
C ASP A 182 5.68 -27.53 -9.28
N LEU A 183 5.82 -26.34 -8.68
CA LEU A 183 6.72 -25.29 -9.17
C LEU A 183 8.18 -25.75 -9.21
N GLN A 184 8.67 -26.44 -8.17
CA GLN A 184 10.06 -26.94 -8.17
C GLN A 184 10.29 -28.04 -9.20
N LEU A 185 9.30 -28.89 -9.46
CA LEU A 185 9.39 -29.96 -10.46
C LEU A 185 9.25 -29.47 -11.91
N ALA A 186 8.63 -28.31 -12.13
CA ALA A 186 8.51 -27.71 -13.44
C ALA A 186 9.89 -27.30 -14.01
N PRO A 187 10.06 -27.25 -15.34
CA PRO A 187 11.25 -26.65 -15.95
C PRO A 187 11.49 -25.22 -15.46
N GLY A 188 12.74 -24.87 -15.18
CA GLY A 188 13.12 -23.51 -14.83
C GLY A 188 13.06 -22.58 -16.04
N GLU A 189 13.01 -21.27 -15.78
CA GLU A 189 13.11 -20.26 -16.84
C GLU A 189 14.51 -20.31 -17.49
N PRO A 190 14.61 -20.30 -18.84
CA PRO A 190 15.90 -20.41 -19.51
C PRO A 190 16.90 -19.34 -19.06
N GLY A 191 18.05 -19.77 -18.56
CA GLY A 191 19.13 -18.87 -18.12
C GLY A 191 18.89 -18.20 -16.77
N CYS A 192 17.88 -18.63 -15.99
CA CYS A 192 17.60 -18.12 -14.65
C CYS A 192 17.88 -19.20 -13.59
N ASP A 193 18.75 -18.89 -12.64
CA ASP A 193 19.11 -19.75 -11.51
C ASP A 193 18.54 -19.25 -10.17
N LEU A 194 17.71 -18.20 -10.20
CA LEU A 194 17.11 -17.64 -9.00
C LEU A 194 16.09 -18.60 -8.36
N PRO A 195 15.91 -18.55 -7.03
CA PRO A 195 14.87 -19.31 -6.34
C PRO A 195 13.49 -19.03 -6.92
N ARG A 196 12.75 -20.10 -7.23
CA ARG A 196 11.36 -20.02 -7.66
C ARG A 196 10.47 -20.21 -6.45
N VAL A 197 9.54 -19.27 -6.24
CA VAL A 197 8.71 -19.23 -5.04
C VAL A 197 7.25 -19.05 -5.40
N VAL A 198 6.36 -19.53 -4.53
CA VAL A 198 4.92 -19.34 -4.66
C VAL A 198 4.49 -18.10 -3.88
N VAL A 199 3.74 -17.22 -4.54
CA VAL A 199 3.09 -16.06 -3.92
C VAL A 199 1.59 -16.34 -3.84
N ALA A 200 1.07 -16.53 -2.63
CA ALA A 200 -0.36 -16.70 -2.37
C ALA A 200 -1.05 -15.35 -2.31
N LEU A 201 -2.07 -15.16 -3.15
CA LEU A 201 -2.89 -13.95 -3.21
C LEU A 201 -4.27 -14.25 -2.61
N MET A 202 -4.71 -13.41 -1.67
CA MET A 202 -6.00 -13.54 -1.00
C MET A 202 -6.83 -12.28 -1.26
N PHE A 203 -7.89 -12.42 -2.05
CA PHE A 203 -8.78 -11.32 -2.44
C PHE A 203 -9.99 -11.20 -1.53
N ALA A 204 -10.39 -9.97 -1.23
CA ALA A 204 -11.63 -9.67 -0.52
C ALA A 204 -12.29 -8.42 -1.10
N SER A 205 -13.61 -8.30 -0.96
CA SER A 205 -14.34 -7.10 -1.34
C SER A 205 -15.56 -6.94 -0.44
N ASP A 206 -15.85 -5.70 -0.06
CA ASP A 206 -17.01 -5.32 0.71
C ASP A 206 -17.56 -3.97 0.23
N ALA A 207 -18.78 -3.63 0.67
CA ALA A 207 -19.43 -2.38 0.31
C ALA A 207 -18.92 -1.26 1.21
N THR A 208 -18.25 -0.27 0.64
CA THR A 208 -17.77 0.91 1.37
C THR A 208 -18.71 2.10 1.17
N HIS A 209 -19.11 2.73 2.28
CA HIS A 209 -19.85 3.99 2.26
C HIS A 209 -18.85 5.13 2.12
N LEU A 210 -18.92 5.89 1.03
CA LEU A 210 -17.95 6.96 0.74
C LEU A 210 -18.25 8.28 1.48
N THR A 211 -19.48 8.46 1.93
CA THR A 211 -19.94 9.71 2.55
C THR A 211 -20.96 9.43 3.66
N ASP A 212 -20.93 10.22 4.74
CA ASP A 212 -21.95 10.18 5.80
C ASP A 212 -23.34 10.62 5.29
N PHE A 213 -23.35 11.51 4.29
CA PHE A 213 -24.56 12.00 3.63
C PHE A 213 -24.44 11.78 2.12
N GLY A 214 -24.97 10.66 1.63
CA GLY A 214 -24.98 10.31 0.22
C GLY A 214 -25.28 8.84 0.00
N SER A 215 -25.76 8.49 -1.20
CA SER A 215 -26.03 7.11 -1.62
C SER A 215 -24.89 6.50 -2.45
N ALA A 216 -23.77 7.23 -2.60
CA ALA A 216 -22.62 6.78 -3.34
C ALA A 216 -21.98 5.58 -2.64
N LYS A 217 -21.92 4.45 -3.34
CA LYS A 217 -21.32 3.21 -2.88
C LYS A 217 -20.16 2.85 -3.78
N LEU A 218 -19.09 2.34 -3.17
CA LEU A 218 -17.93 1.80 -3.87
C LEU A 218 -17.64 0.41 -3.31
N TRP A 219 -17.22 -0.49 -4.18
CA TRP A 219 -16.73 -1.81 -3.78
C TRP A 219 -15.24 -1.90 -4.09
N PRO A 220 -14.36 -1.60 -3.13
CA PRO A 220 -12.94 -1.88 -3.30
C PRO A 220 -12.68 -3.39 -3.39
N LEU A 221 -11.67 -3.75 -4.18
CA LEU A 221 -11.01 -5.05 -4.15
C LEU A 221 -9.72 -4.91 -3.35
N TYR A 222 -9.65 -5.65 -2.26
CA TYR A 222 -8.48 -5.76 -1.42
C TYR A 222 -7.67 -7.00 -1.79
N LEU A 223 -6.36 -6.89 -1.69
CA LEU A 223 -5.42 -7.99 -1.79
C LEU A 223 -4.60 -8.08 -0.51
N SER A 224 -4.55 -9.27 0.08
CA SER A 224 -3.58 -9.61 1.11
C SER A 224 -2.74 -10.81 0.67
N PHE A 225 -1.57 -10.97 1.27
CA PHE A 225 -0.64 -12.04 0.93
C PHE A 225 -0.80 -13.22 1.89
N GLY A 226 -1.07 -14.40 1.34
CA GLY A 226 -1.17 -15.64 2.10
C GLY A 226 0.17 -16.07 2.72
N ASN A 227 1.29 -15.55 2.19
CA ASN A 227 2.64 -15.78 2.68
C ASN A 227 2.96 -15.09 4.00
N GLU A 228 2.12 -14.18 4.50
CA GLU A 228 2.29 -13.56 5.82
C GLU A 228 1.42 -14.28 6.85
N SER A 229 1.71 -14.15 8.14
CA SER A 229 0.85 -14.76 9.16
C SER A 229 -0.52 -14.07 9.23
N LYS A 230 -1.56 -14.82 9.59
CA LYS A 230 -2.90 -14.25 9.81
C LYS A 230 -2.92 -13.19 10.91
N TYR A 231 -2.03 -13.30 11.89
CA TYR A 231 -1.90 -12.32 12.98
C TYR A 231 -1.41 -10.97 12.46
N ARG A 232 -0.48 -10.98 11.51
CA ARG A 232 -0.05 -9.75 10.84
C ARG A 232 -1.17 -9.21 9.97
N ARG A 233 -1.75 -10.04 9.08
CA ARG A 233 -2.87 -9.60 8.23
C ARG A 233 -4.02 -8.99 9.03
N GLY A 234 -4.35 -9.58 10.19
CA GLY A 234 -5.40 -9.10 11.08
C GLY A 234 -5.01 -7.91 11.96
N ASN A 235 -3.75 -7.46 11.95
CA ASN A 235 -3.30 -6.30 12.71
C ASN A 235 -3.46 -5.02 11.88
N PRO A 236 -4.38 -4.10 12.25
CA PRO A 236 -4.62 -2.87 11.50
C PRO A 236 -3.38 -1.97 11.40
N SER A 237 -2.45 -2.02 12.35
CA SER A 237 -1.24 -1.17 12.30
C SER A 237 -0.22 -1.61 11.27
N CYS A 238 -0.38 -2.80 10.69
CA CYS A 238 0.54 -3.33 9.69
C CYS A 238 0.11 -3.05 8.24
N ASN A 239 -1.08 -2.47 8.00
CA ASN A 239 -1.58 -2.08 6.68
C ASN A 239 -1.44 -3.17 5.60
N HIS A 240 -1.78 -4.42 5.92
CA HIS A 240 -1.51 -5.59 5.06
C HIS A 240 -2.58 -5.90 4.00
N PHE A 241 -3.54 -5.00 3.81
CA PHE A 241 -4.54 -5.07 2.74
C PHE A 241 -4.28 -3.96 1.72
N GLU A 242 -3.87 -4.36 0.52
CA GLU A 242 -3.64 -3.47 -0.61
C GLU A 242 -4.93 -3.24 -1.38
N HIS A 243 -5.26 -1.99 -1.71
CA HIS A 243 -6.32 -1.72 -2.68
C HIS A 243 -5.79 -2.02 -4.08
N VAL A 244 -6.48 -2.89 -4.82
CA VAL A 244 -6.04 -3.34 -6.16
C VAL A 244 -7.07 -3.12 -7.25
N ALA A 245 -8.34 -2.92 -6.91
CA ALA A 245 -9.36 -2.48 -7.85
C ALA A 245 -10.48 -1.72 -7.16
N TYR A 246 -11.26 -0.98 -7.93
CA TYR A 246 -12.52 -0.38 -7.49
C TYR A 246 -13.63 -0.76 -8.46
N PHE A 247 -14.69 -1.36 -7.94
CA PHE A 247 -15.88 -1.69 -8.71
C PHE A 247 -16.93 -0.59 -8.54
N GLU A 248 -17.33 -0.03 -9.68
CA GLU A 248 -18.42 0.92 -9.75
C GLU A 248 -19.78 0.20 -9.71
N SER A 249 -20.78 0.84 -9.13
CA SER A 249 -22.15 0.38 -9.29
C SER A 249 -22.61 0.63 -10.73
N VAL A 250 -23.29 -0.36 -11.31
CA VAL A 250 -23.90 -0.21 -12.63
C VAL A 250 -24.95 0.89 -12.53
N ARG A 251 -24.72 2.03 -13.18
CA ARG A 251 -25.74 3.09 -13.29
C ARG A 251 -26.87 2.53 -14.14
N ASN A 252 -28.08 2.53 -13.60
CA ASN A 252 -29.27 2.24 -14.39
C ASN A 252 -29.49 3.43 -15.36
N PRO A 253 -29.37 3.24 -16.69
CA PRO A 253 -29.54 4.33 -17.64
C PRO A 253 -30.95 4.94 -17.65
N GLU A 254 -31.95 4.31 -17.01
CA GLU A 254 -33.32 4.81 -16.92
C GLU A 254 -33.58 5.81 -15.79
N ASN A 255 -32.60 6.14 -14.95
CA ASN A 255 -32.79 7.16 -13.92
C ASN A 255 -31.60 8.15 -13.86
N PRO A 256 -31.57 9.17 -14.74
CA PRO A 256 -30.68 10.29 -14.55
C PRO A 256 -31.15 11.02 -13.30
N ALA A 257 -30.47 10.82 -12.18
CA ALA A 257 -30.69 11.59 -10.97
C ALA A 257 -30.65 13.09 -11.35
N VAL A 258 -31.79 13.75 -11.12
CA VAL A 258 -31.97 15.19 -11.29
C VAL A 258 -31.01 15.87 -10.33
N HIS A 259 -29.89 16.37 -10.86
CA HIS A 259 -29.06 17.35 -10.19
C HIS A 259 -29.62 18.74 -10.51
N ASN A 260 -30.28 19.34 -9.52
CA ASN A 260 -30.35 20.80 -9.36
C ASN A 260 -29.41 21.18 -8.21
#